data_AF-A0A6L7TTZ8-F1
#
_entry.id   AF-A0A6L7TTZ8-F1
#
_cell.length_a   1.000
_cell.length_b   1.000
_cell.length_c   1.000
_cell.angle_alpha   90.00
_cell.angle_beta   90.00
_cell.angle_gamma   90.00
#
_symmetry.space_group_name_H-M   'P 1'
#
loop_
_entity.id
_entity.type
_entity.pdbx_description
1 polymer ?
#
loop_
_entity_poly.entity_id
_entity_poly.type
_entity_poly.pdbx_seq_one_letter_code
_entity_poly.pdbx_strand_id
1 'polypeptide(L)'
;MALSTETAEKVEALYLERLDAHFQGSLKFGPIVVEPTRDSEGVDTFRVTIIYEGTGQRPDPKKAIEVMTSLSWDFEAMGLPPVLIHSYVKKEEYPELVRLRQQMPWDHDEDEDQT
;
A
#
# COMPACT_ATOMS: atom_id res chain seq x y z
N MET A 1 -1.57 -8.99 -17.16
CA MET A 1 -0.89 -7.80 -17.75
C MET A 1 0.12 -7.34 -16.71
N ALA A 2 1.37 -7.08 -17.08
CA ALA A 2 2.34 -6.57 -16.12
C ALA A 2 1.95 -5.14 -15.71
N LEU A 3 1.87 -4.89 -14.40
CA LEU A 3 1.60 -3.57 -13.85
C LEU A 3 2.78 -2.64 -14.20
N SER A 4 2.50 -1.55 -14.90
CA SER A 4 3.52 -0.64 -15.43
C SER A 4 3.92 0.43 -14.40
N THR A 5 5.11 1.03 -14.56
CA THR A 5 5.54 2.20 -13.75
C THR A 5 4.51 3.34 -13.81
N GLU A 6 3.90 3.58 -14.99
CA GLU A 6 2.84 4.57 -15.16
C GLU A 6 1.59 4.25 -14.31
N THR A 7 1.28 2.96 -14.13
CA THR A 7 0.18 2.53 -13.25
C THR A 7 0.51 2.81 -11.79
N ALA A 8 1.74 2.55 -11.36
CA ALA A 8 2.19 2.81 -9.99
C ALA A 8 2.16 4.31 -9.65
N GLU A 9 2.60 5.17 -10.58
CA GLU A 9 2.56 6.63 -10.41
C GLU A 9 1.12 7.18 -10.30
N LYS A 10 0.19 6.67 -11.11
CA LYS A 10 -1.23 7.04 -11.01
C LYS A 10 -1.83 6.63 -9.67
N VAL A 11 -1.51 5.43 -9.21
CA VAL A 11 -1.94 4.95 -7.90
C VAL A 11 -1.37 5.83 -6.79
N GLU A 12 -0.07 6.09 -6.80
CA GLU A 12 0.58 6.99 -5.83
C GLU A 12 -0.10 8.37 -5.76
N ALA A 13 -0.37 8.99 -6.92
CA ALA A 13 -1.03 10.29 -6.98
C ALA A 13 -2.44 10.27 -6.34
N LEU A 14 -3.24 9.24 -6.62
CA LEU A 14 -4.58 9.08 -6.04
C LEU A 14 -4.53 8.91 -4.52
N TYR A 15 -3.58 8.12 -4.01
CA TYR A 15 -3.43 7.98 -2.56
C TYR A 15 -3.05 9.30 -1.91
N LEU A 16 -2.12 10.07 -2.48
CA LEU A 16 -1.73 11.36 -1.93
C LEU A 16 -2.92 12.33 -1.87
N GLU A 17 -3.73 12.41 -2.93
CA GLU A 17 -4.93 13.25 -2.97
C GLU A 17 -5.93 12.86 -1.87
N ARG A 18 -6.24 11.56 -1.72
CA ARG A 18 -7.19 11.09 -0.70
C ARG A 18 -6.66 11.25 0.71
N LEU A 19 -5.38 10.97 0.93
CA LEU A 19 -4.74 11.16 2.24
C LEU A 19 -4.78 12.63 2.66
N ASP A 20 -4.50 13.56 1.76
CA ASP A 20 -4.60 14.99 2.06
C ASP A 20 -6.05 15.41 2.37
N ALA A 21 -7.03 14.93 1.61
CA ALA A 21 -8.44 15.24 1.84
C ALA A 21 -8.96 14.75 3.21
N HIS A 22 -8.58 13.55 3.65
CA HIS A 22 -9.07 12.96 4.90
C HIS A 22 -8.28 13.40 6.14
N PHE A 23 -6.98 13.68 6.00
CA PHE A 23 -6.11 14.07 7.11
C PHE A 23 -5.87 15.58 7.19
N GLN A 24 -6.16 16.36 6.14
CA GLN A 24 -6.16 17.83 6.13
C GLN A 24 -4.88 18.44 6.72
N GLY A 25 -3.72 17.86 6.41
CA GLY A 25 -2.43 18.31 6.93
C GLY A 25 -2.13 17.96 8.40
N SER A 26 -2.99 17.21 9.09
CA SER A 26 -2.71 16.74 10.47
C SER A 26 -1.56 15.74 10.53
N LEU A 27 -1.29 15.06 9.41
CA LEU A 27 -0.15 14.16 9.21
C LEU A 27 0.53 14.53 7.90
N LYS A 28 1.86 14.45 7.91
CA LYS A 28 2.64 14.55 6.68
C LYS A 28 2.87 13.14 6.15
N PHE A 29 2.46 12.90 4.91
CA PHE A 29 2.75 11.65 4.22
C PHE A 29 4.01 11.84 3.38
N GLY A 30 4.92 10.87 3.49
CA GLY A 30 6.12 10.74 2.68
C GLY A 30 5.82 10.03 1.35
N PRO A 31 6.85 9.44 0.69
CA PRO A 31 6.62 8.71 -0.55
C PRO A 31 5.69 7.52 -0.33
N ILE A 32 4.86 7.23 -1.34
CA ILE A 32 3.96 6.08 -1.32
C ILE A 32 4.57 5.02 -2.22
N VAL A 33 4.86 3.86 -1.64
CA VAL A 33 5.46 2.76 -2.39
C VAL A 33 4.36 1.82 -2.83
N VAL A 34 4.21 1.71 -4.14
CA VAL A 34 3.22 0.85 -4.80
C VAL A 34 3.96 -0.30 -5.46
N GLU A 35 3.70 -1.53 -4.99
CA GLU A 35 4.35 -2.74 -5.48
C GLU A 35 3.29 -3.71 -6.02
N PRO A 36 3.45 -4.25 -7.24
CA PRO A 36 2.62 -5.35 -7.70
C PRO A 36 2.87 -6.58 -6.82
N THR A 37 1.81 -7.27 -6.40
CA THR A 37 1.87 -8.48 -5.58
C THR A 37 0.73 -9.41 -5.96
N ARG A 38 0.71 -10.63 -5.41
CA ARG A 38 -0.48 -11.48 -5.38
C ARG A 38 -0.99 -11.61 -3.95
N ASP A 39 -2.30 -11.83 -3.81
CA ASP A 39 -2.89 -12.24 -2.54
C ASP A 39 -2.72 -13.75 -2.31
N SER A 40 -3.25 -14.25 -1.18
CA SER A 40 -3.22 -15.68 -0.83
C SER A 40 -4.00 -16.58 -1.79
N GLU A 41 -4.86 -16.00 -2.65
CA GLU A 41 -5.61 -16.73 -3.67
C GLU A 41 -4.94 -16.63 -5.06
N GLY A 42 -3.76 -15.99 -5.15
CA GLY A 42 -3.00 -15.83 -6.39
C GLY A 42 -3.53 -14.71 -7.30
N VAL A 43 -4.42 -13.85 -6.81
CA VAL A 43 -5.00 -12.75 -7.59
C VAL A 43 -4.00 -11.59 -7.65
N ASP A 44 -3.70 -11.12 -8.85
CA ASP A 44 -2.84 -9.95 -9.07
C ASP A 44 -3.47 -8.72 -8.39
N THR A 45 -2.73 -8.09 -7.48
CA THR A 45 -3.15 -6.92 -6.70
C THR A 45 -1.96 -5.98 -6.49
N PHE A 46 -2.18 -4.91 -5.73
CA PHE A 46 -1.14 -4.00 -5.29
C PHE A 46 -0.96 -4.07 -3.79
N ARG A 47 0.30 -3.96 -3.37
CA ARG A 47 0.69 -3.59 -2.02
C ARG A 47 1.03 -2.12 -2.01
N VAL A 48 0.38 -1.36 -1.13
CA VAL A 48 0.61 0.07 -0.97
C VAL A 48 1.17 0.33 0.43
N THR A 49 2.41 0.82 0.48
CA THR A 49 3.06 1.25 1.72
C THR A 49 3.04 2.77 1.79
N ILE A 50 2.26 3.30 2.72
CA ILE A 50 2.11 4.72 2.99
C ILE A 50 3.08 5.09 4.09
N ILE A 51 4.13 5.84 3.74
CA ILE A 51 5.10 6.33 4.71
C ILE A 51 4.57 7.63 5.31
N TYR A 52 4.62 7.81 6.63
CA TYR A 52 4.21 9.06 7.27
C TYR A 52 5.27 9.60 8.23
N GLU A 53 5.27 10.92 8.39
CA GLU A 53 6.12 11.67 9.32
C GLU A 53 5.29 12.18 10.49
N GLY A 54 5.69 11.83 11.72
CA GLY A 54 5.03 12.32 12.93
C GLY A 54 5.65 11.77 14.21
N THR A 55 5.80 12.63 15.21
CA THR A 55 6.27 12.25 16.55
C THR A 55 5.10 11.72 17.38
N GLY A 56 4.76 10.44 17.19
CA GLY A 56 3.91 9.68 18.12
C GLY A 56 2.43 9.50 17.73
N GLN A 57 1.91 10.24 16.75
CA GLN A 57 0.51 10.08 16.30
C GLN A 57 0.44 9.11 15.12
N ARG A 58 -0.24 7.97 15.31
CA ARG A 58 -0.56 7.04 14.22
C ARG A 58 -1.75 7.59 13.41
N PRO A 59 -1.86 7.28 12.11
CA PRO A 59 -3.06 7.54 11.33
C PRO A 59 -4.28 6.96 12.05
N ASP A 60 -5.35 7.76 12.13
CA ASP A 60 -6.62 7.29 12.67
C ASP A 60 -7.12 6.11 11.81
N PRO A 61 -7.35 4.91 12.39
CA PRO A 61 -7.78 3.74 11.64
C PRO A 61 -9.08 3.95 10.88
N LYS A 62 -10.02 4.76 11.39
CA LYS A 62 -11.27 5.06 10.69
C LYS A 62 -11.02 5.88 9.44
N LYS A 63 -10.22 6.95 9.55
CA LYS A 63 -9.84 7.77 8.39
C LYS A 63 -9.05 6.97 7.36
N ALA A 64 -8.17 6.08 7.81
CA ALA A 64 -7.47 5.16 6.94
C ALA A 64 -8.43 4.26 6.15
N ILE A 65 -9.46 3.69 6.79
CA ILE A 65 -10.49 2.89 6.13
C ILE A 65 -11.32 3.71 5.13
N GLU A 66 -11.66 4.95 5.49
CA GLU A 66 -12.37 5.87 4.59
C GLU A 66 -11.56 6.15 3.31
N VAL A 67 -10.25 6.40 3.45
CA VAL A 67 -9.34 6.56 2.30
C VAL A 67 -9.38 5.31 1.42
N MET A 68 -9.22 4.10 1.99
CA MET A 68 -9.26 2.84 1.23
C MET A 68 -10.58 2.65 0.49
N THR A 69 -11.71 2.93 1.17
CA THR A 69 -13.05 2.76 0.62
C THR A 69 -13.31 3.77 -0.50
N SER A 70 -12.77 4.98 -0.37
CA SER A 70 -12.90 6.01 -1.40
C SER A 70 -12.12 5.67 -2.68
N LEU A 71 -11.00 4.95 -2.55
CA LEU A 71 -10.14 4.57 -3.65
C LEU A 71 -10.67 3.35 -4.42
N SER A 72 -11.44 2.46 -3.80
CA SER A 72 -11.93 1.25 -4.50
C SER A 72 -12.74 1.58 -5.76
N TRP A 73 -13.49 2.69 -5.74
CA TRP A 73 -14.27 3.16 -6.88
C TRP A 73 -13.37 3.71 -8.00
N ASP A 74 -12.31 4.44 -7.64
CA ASP A 74 -11.34 4.96 -8.60
C ASP A 74 -10.61 3.80 -9.30
N PHE A 75 -10.25 2.76 -8.54
CA PHE A 75 -9.60 1.56 -9.05
C PHE A 75 -10.49 0.78 -10.02
N GLU A 76 -11.75 0.57 -9.66
CA GLU A 76 -12.73 -0.06 -10.54
C GLU A 76 -12.91 0.73 -11.84
N ALA A 77 -13.04 2.06 -11.75
CA ALA A 77 -13.19 2.94 -12.92
C ALA A 77 -11.96 2.90 -13.86
N MET A 78 -10.77 2.66 -13.33
CA MET A 78 -9.53 2.51 -14.11
C MET A 78 -9.30 1.07 -14.61
N GLY A 79 -10.16 0.12 -14.24
CA GLY A 79 -9.97 -1.31 -14.55
C GLY A 79 -8.77 -1.92 -13.82
N LEU A 80 -8.40 -1.38 -12.66
CA LEU A 80 -7.32 -1.88 -11.82
C LEU A 80 -7.86 -2.87 -10.78
N PRO A 81 -7.07 -3.89 -10.40
CA PRO A 81 -7.44 -4.77 -9.31
C PRO A 81 -7.52 -3.99 -7.98
N PRO A 82 -8.44 -4.36 -7.06
CA PRO A 82 -8.56 -3.70 -5.77
C PRO A 82 -7.25 -3.79 -4.98
N VAL A 83 -6.87 -2.73 -4.27
CA VAL A 83 -5.71 -2.75 -3.37
C VAL A 83 -6.08 -3.49 -2.09
N LEU A 84 -5.47 -4.65 -1.87
CA LEU A 84 -5.77 -5.50 -0.72
C LEU A 84 -4.88 -5.18 0.49
N ILE A 85 -3.67 -4.66 0.28
CA ILE A 85 -2.68 -4.50 1.35
C ILE A 85 -2.27 -3.03 1.49
N HIS A 86 -2.70 -2.43 2.61
CA HIS A 86 -2.32 -1.08 3.01
C HIS A 86 -1.47 -1.13 4.26
N SER A 87 -0.25 -0.62 4.19
CA SER A 87 0.63 -0.51 5.35
C SER A 87 0.93 0.96 5.63
N TYR A 88 0.61 1.43 6.84
CA TYR A 88 1.03 2.75 7.31
C TYR A 88 2.29 2.60 8.16
N VAL A 89 3.41 3.10 7.66
CA VAL A 89 4.74 2.91 8.28
C VAL A 89 5.33 4.26 8.62
N LYS A 90 5.88 4.44 9.83
CA LYS A 90 6.61 5.68 10.12
C LYS A 90 7.88 5.74 9.30
N LYS A 91 8.26 6.95 8.88
CA LYS A 91 9.51 7.17 8.13
C LYS A 91 10.76 6.56 8.82
N GLU A 92 10.83 6.59 10.14
CA GLU A 92 11.94 6.01 10.92
C GLU A 92 11.95 4.47 10.93
N GLU A 93 10.78 3.83 10.80
CA GLU A 93 10.61 2.37 10.78
C GLU A 93 10.83 1.81 9.36
N TYR A 94 10.69 2.65 8.33
CA TYR A 94 10.72 2.23 6.94
C TYR A 94 12.04 1.53 6.51
N PRO A 95 13.25 2.02 6.86
CA PRO A 95 14.49 1.34 6.48
C PRO A 95 14.62 -0.08 7.05
N GLU A 96 14.17 -0.29 8.28
CA GLU A 96 14.16 -1.62 8.90
C GLU A 96 13.16 -2.54 8.20
N LEU A 97 11.98 -2.02 7.89
CA LEU A 97 10.95 -2.77 7.17
C LEU A 97 11.43 -3.20 5.76
N VAL A 98 12.14 -2.33 5.04
CA VAL A 98 12.77 -2.69 3.74
C VAL A 98 13.81 -3.78 3.93
N ARG A 99 14.67 -3.67 4.95
CA ARG A 99 15.69 -4.69 5.25
C ARG A 99 15.05 -6.04 5.57
N LEU A 100 14.00 -6.09 6.38
CA LEU A 100 13.31 -7.34 6.74
C LEU A 100 12.66 -8.00 5.51
N ARG A 101 12.08 -7.21 4.60
CA ARG A 101 11.52 -7.74 3.34
C ARG A 101 12.58 -8.37 2.44
N GLN A 102 13.78 -7.80 2.37
CA GLN A 102 14.87 -8.38 1.58
C GLN A 102 15.37 -9.72 2.16
N GLN A 103 15.11 -9.99 3.44
CA GLN A 103 15.55 -11.20 4.14
C GLN A 103 14.46 -12.29 4.19
N MET A 104 13.20 -11.93 4.00
CA MET A 104 12.07 -12.86 3.90
C MET A 104 11.24 -12.45 2.68
N PRO A 105 11.47 -13.04 1.49
CA PRO A 105 10.46 -12.98 0.45
C PRO A 105 9.21 -13.63 1.05
N TRP A 106 8.16 -12.85 1.28
CA TRP A 106 6.87 -13.34 1.77
C TRP A 106 6.11 -14.10 0.67
N ASP A 107 6.84 -14.75 -0.22
CA ASP A 107 6.35 -15.89 -0.97
C ASP A 107 6.36 -17.05 0.04
N HIS A 108 5.30 -17.13 0.85
CA HIS A 108 4.83 -18.46 1.20
C HIS A 108 4.27 -19.06 -0.09
N ASP A 109 5.17 -19.47 -0.99
CA ASP A 109 4.96 -20.74 -1.65
C ASP A 109 4.95 -21.72 -0.48
N GLU A 110 3.76 -22.05 0.00
CA GLU A 110 3.57 -23.37 0.57
C GLU A 110 4.00 -24.33 -0.53
N ASP A 111 5.26 -24.77 -0.49
CA ASP A 111 5.66 -26.06 -1.02
C ASP A 111 4.81 -27.10 -0.26
N GLU A 112 3.53 -27.22 -0.67
CA GLU A 112 2.85 -28.50 -0.62
C GLU A 112 3.69 -29.47 -1.44
N ASP A 113 3.96 -30.61 -0.82
CA ASP A 113 4.78 -31.73 -1.28
C ASP A 113 6.29 -31.51 -1.30
N GLN A 114 7.00 -32.12 -0.33
CA GLN A 114 7.79 -33.33 -0.65
C GLN A 114 7.82 -34.35 0.53
N THR A 115 7.15 -35.48 0.26
CA THR A 115 7.35 -36.87 0.76
C THR A 115 6.74 -37.33 2.08
#